data_AF-W4UT41-F1
#
_entry.id   AF-W4UT41-F1
#
_cell.length_a   1.000
_cell.length_b   1.000
_cell.length_c   1.000
_cell.angle_alpha   90.00
_cell.angle_beta   90.00
_cell.angle_gamma   90.00
#
_symmetry.space_group_name_H-M   'P 1'
#
loop_
_entity.id
_entity.type
_entity.pdbx_description
1 polymer ?
#
loop_
_entity_poly.entity_id
_entity_poly.type
_entity_poly.pdbx_seq_one_letter_code
_entity_poly.pdbx_strand_id
1 'polypeptide(L)'
;MNIKTISVGLCLFFGSMVGKAQVITPQAEQRAREIVSRMTLKEKIEYLSGYTSFSLRAIPRLSIPEIRLADGPQGIRNHAPNSTMYPSGILSASTWNRELVYRLGRGLGQDAGLGECLFY
;
A
#
# COMPACT_ATOMS: atom_id res chain seq x y z
N MET A 1 24.56 -46.44 16.08
CA MET A 1 24.09 -45.21 16.76
C MET A 1 23.67 -44.23 15.67
N ASN A 2 22.38 -43.91 15.57
CA ASN A 2 21.70 -43.50 14.33
C ASN A 2 21.56 -41.96 14.24
N ILE A 3 22.02 -41.35 13.15
CA ILE A 3 22.21 -39.90 12.93
C ILE A 3 20.90 -39.08 12.67
N LYS A 4 19.72 -39.65 12.94
CA LYS A 4 18.43 -39.10 12.47
C LYS A 4 17.63 -38.26 13.48
N THR A 5 18.25 -37.69 14.53
CA THR A 5 17.52 -36.95 15.58
C THR A 5 17.95 -35.48 15.73
N ILE A 6 18.40 -34.84 14.64
CA ILE A 6 18.64 -33.39 14.60
C ILE A 6 17.69 -32.77 13.57
N SER A 7 16.40 -32.81 13.87
CA SER A 7 15.41 -31.98 13.20
C SER A 7 14.39 -31.56 14.25
N VAL A 8 13.95 -30.30 14.15
CA VAL A 8 12.79 -29.71 14.85
C VAL A 8 13.07 -29.05 16.22
N GLY A 9 14.19 -28.34 16.39
CA GLY A 9 14.48 -27.63 17.65
C GLY A 9 14.80 -26.12 17.56
N LEU A 10 14.99 -25.54 16.38
CA LEU A 10 15.58 -24.18 16.29
C LEU A 10 15.01 -23.27 15.19
N CYS A 11 13.71 -23.30 14.95
CA CYS A 11 13.04 -22.33 14.06
C CYS A 11 11.76 -21.74 14.69
N LEU A 12 11.75 -21.52 16.00
CA LEU A 12 10.72 -20.74 16.69
C LEU A 12 11.25 -19.37 17.15
N PHE A 13 12.03 -18.71 16.30
CA PHE A 13 12.10 -17.25 16.31
C PHE A 13 11.14 -16.74 15.24
N PHE A 14 9.84 -16.91 15.49
CA PHE A 14 8.82 -16.05 14.88
C PHE A 14 9.04 -14.66 15.46
N GLY A 15 10.01 -13.94 14.89
CA GLY A 15 10.09 -12.50 15.05
C GLY A 15 8.79 -11.95 14.49
N SER A 16 7.86 -11.61 15.39
CA SER A 16 6.71 -10.77 15.08
C SER A 16 7.26 -9.51 14.43
N MET A 17 7.23 -9.46 13.09
CA MET A 17 7.47 -8.23 12.35
C MET A 17 6.30 -7.33 12.70
N VAL A 18 6.47 -6.52 13.74
CA VAL A 18 5.60 -5.36 13.99
C VAL A 18 5.70 -4.52 12.74
N GLY A 19 4.67 -4.57 11.89
CA GLY A 19 4.60 -3.77 10.69
C GLY A 19 4.68 -2.31 11.09
N LYS A 20 5.83 -1.67 10.80
CA LYS A 20 5.91 -0.22 10.91
C LYS A 20 5.07 0.38 9.80
N ALA A 21 4.19 1.31 10.16
CA ALA A 21 3.54 2.16 9.18
C ALA A 21 4.62 2.84 8.31
N GLN A 22 4.32 3.08 7.04
CA GLN A 22 5.25 3.77 6.16
C GLN A 22 5.44 5.19 6.69
N VAL A 23 6.63 5.48 7.19
CA VAL A 23 6.98 6.78 7.72
C VAL A 23 7.42 7.66 6.55
N ILE A 24 6.85 8.85 6.43
CA ILE A 24 7.38 9.86 5.51
C ILE A 24 8.76 10.26 6.02
N THR A 25 9.80 9.84 5.30
CA THR A 25 11.18 10.09 5.70
C THR A 25 11.63 11.48 5.24
N PRO A 26 12.62 12.11 5.90
CA PRO A 26 13.20 13.37 5.42
C PRO A 26 13.69 13.27 3.97
N GLN A 27 14.20 12.10 3.56
CA GLN A 27 14.61 11.82 2.19
C GLN A 27 13.44 11.84 1.20
N ALA A 28 12.29 11.26 1.59
CA ALA A 28 11.08 11.30 0.77
C ALA A 28 10.55 12.74 0.62
N GLU A 29 10.54 13.52 1.70
CA GLU A 29 10.15 14.93 1.64
C GLU A 29 11.09 15.75 0.76
N GLN A 30 12.40 15.53 0.87
CA GLN A 30 13.39 16.22 0.05
C GLN A 30 13.20 15.89 -1.44
N ARG A 31 13.02 14.61 -1.77
CA ARG A 31 12.72 14.18 -3.15
C ARG A 31 11.44 14.82 -3.68
N ALA A 32 10.39 14.89 -2.86
CA ALA A 32 9.14 15.55 -3.25
C ALA A 32 9.37 17.05 -3.51
N ARG A 33 10.12 17.75 -2.64
CA ARG A 33 10.48 19.17 -2.84
C ARG A 33 11.24 19.41 -4.14
N GLU A 34 12.20 18.55 -4.48
CA GLU A 34 12.98 18.63 -5.72
C GLU A 34 12.15 18.35 -6.99
N ILE A 35 11.16 17.47 -6.90
CA ILE A 35 10.23 17.24 -8.01
C ILE A 35 9.33 18.46 -8.19
N VAL A 36 8.73 18.97 -7.12
CA VAL A 36 7.82 20.12 -7.16
C VAL A 36 8.53 21.41 -7.58
N SER A 37 9.81 21.60 -7.22
CA SER A 37 10.60 22.76 -7.66
C SER A 37 10.82 22.80 -9.17
N ARG A 38 10.83 21.64 -9.83
CA ARG A 38 10.98 21.49 -11.29
C ARG A 38 9.65 21.53 -12.05
N MET A 39 8.51 21.62 -11.35
CA MET A 39 7.20 21.78 -11.97
C MET A 39 6.97 23.24 -12.39
N THR A 40 6.40 23.40 -13.57
CA THR A 40 5.79 24.67 -14.01
C THR A 40 4.57 25.01 -13.15
N LEU A 41 4.15 26.28 -13.15
CA LEU A 41 2.93 26.68 -12.45
C LEU A 41 1.70 25.92 -12.97
N LYS A 42 1.63 25.70 -14.30
CA LYS A 42 0.55 24.94 -14.92
C LYS A 42 0.53 23.48 -14.45
N GLU A 43 1.67 22.80 -14.46
CA GLU A 43 1.78 21.41 -13.94
C GLU A 43 1.33 21.34 -12.47
N LYS A 44 1.72 22.31 -11.62
CA LYS A 44 1.28 22.36 -10.21
C LYS A 44 -0.24 22.50 -10.10
N ILE A 45 -0.84 23.42 -10.84
CA ILE A 45 -2.30 23.66 -10.79
C ILE A 45 -3.06 22.41 -11.27
N GLU A 46 -2.64 21.82 -12.39
CA GLU A 46 -3.31 20.65 -12.96
C GLU A 46 -3.18 19.40 -12.06
N TYR A 47 -2.11 19.28 -11.27
CA TYR A 47 -1.87 18.14 -10.37
C TYR A 47 -2.68 18.20 -9.06
N LEU A 48 -3.28 19.36 -8.74
CA LEU A 48 -4.13 19.53 -7.55
C LEU A 48 -5.55 18.99 -7.73
N SER A 49 -5.94 18.67 -8.97
CA SER A 49 -7.27 18.15 -9.30
C SER A 49 -7.21 16.69 -9.76
N GLY A 50 -8.31 15.97 -9.58
CA GLY A 50 -8.50 14.67 -10.21
C GLY A 50 -8.41 14.78 -11.74
N TYR A 51 -7.76 13.80 -12.36
CA TYR A 51 -7.60 13.73 -13.81
C TYR A 51 -8.76 12.98 -14.47
N THR A 52 -9.05 11.79 -13.97
CA THR A 52 -10.26 11.02 -14.29
C THR A 52 -11.10 10.85 -13.03
N SER A 53 -12.06 9.93 -13.02
CA SER A 53 -12.90 9.66 -11.84
C SER A 53 -12.09 9.22 -10.62
N PHE A 54 -10.98 8.50 -10.79
CA PHE A 54 -10.17 7.94 -9.71
C PHE A 54 -8.67 7.96 -10.06
N SER A 55 -8.16 9.07 -10.58
CA SER A 55 -6.71 9.19 -10.82
C SER A 55 -6.15 10.59 -10.71
N LEU A 56 -4.84 10.68 -10.46
CA LEU A 56 -4.04 11.90 -10.58
C LEU A 56 -3.24 11.87 -11.88
N ARG A 57 -3.14 13.02 -12.55
CA ARG A 57 -2.52 13.18 -13.87
C ARG A 57 -1.05 12.74 -13.85
N ALA A 58 -0.54 12.19 -14.96
CA ALA A 58 0.90 11.97 -15.14
C ALA A 58 1.66 13.28 -15.46
N ILE A 59 2.93 13.37 -15.05
CA ILE A 59 3.87 14.40 -15.54
C ILE A 59 5.12 13.68 -16.12
N PRO A 60 5.06 13.25 -17.41
CA PRO A 60 6.08 12.39 -18.00
C PRO A 60 7.50 13.00 -18.01
N ARG A 61 7.61 14.31 -18.21
CA ARG A 61 8.90 15.05 -18.19
C ARG A 61 9.63 14.93 -16.85
N LEU A 62 8.89 14.73 -15.76
CA LEU A 62 9.43 14.55 -14.41
C LEU A 62 9.39 13.08 -13.96
N SER A 63 9.09 12.15 -14.88
CA SER A 63 8.94 10.72 -14.60
C SER A 63 7.89 10.42 -13.51
N ILE A 64 6.82 11.22 -13.47
CA ILE A 64 5.68 10.99 -12.58
C ILE A 64 4.59 10.25 -13.38
N PRO A 65 4.25 9.00 -13.03
CA PRO A 65 3.19 8.27 -13.71
C PRO A 65 1.81 8.81 -13.33
N GLU A 66 0.78 8.36 -14.03
CA GLU A 66 -0.59 8.50 -13.56
C GLU A 66 -0.74 7.68 -12.26
N ILE A 67 -1.34 8.27 -11.23
CA ILE A 67 -1.60 7.58 -9.96
C ILE A 67 -3.06 7.18 -9.94
N ARG A 68 -3.33 5.87 -9.94
CA ARG A 68 -4.68 5.32 -9.83
C ARG A 68 -5.08 5.19 -8.36
N LEU A 69 -6.26 5.68 -8.07
CA LEU A 69 -6.91 5.60 -6.78
C LEU A 69 -7.98 4.52 -6.86
N ALA A 70 -8.27 3.88 -5.75
CA ALA A 70 -9.41 3.00 -5.65
C ALA A 70 -10.05 3.17 -4.29
N ASP A 71 -11.37 3.01 -4.26
CA ASP A 71 -12.02 2.80 -2.97
C ASP A 71 -11.65 1.43 -2.45
N GLY A 72 -11.38 1.42 -1.15
CA GLY A 72 -12.31 0.79 -0.23
C GLY A 72 -11.66 0.47 1.11
N PRO A 73 -12.47 0.31 2.19
CA PRO A 73 -11.99 -0.25 3.44
C PRO A 73 -12.18 -1.78 3.52
N GLN A 74 -12.94 -2.39 2.60
CA GLN A 74 -13.36 -3.80 2.65
C GLN A 74 -13.05 -4.58 1.37
N GLY A 75 -12.19 -4.04 0.53
CA GLY A 75 -11.91 -4.58 -0.80
C GLY A 75 -11.71 -3.42 -1.77
N ILE A 76 -11.07 -3.72 -2.89
CA ILE A 76 -10.74 -2.74 -3.91
C ILE A 76 -11.88 -2.69 -4.93
N ARG A 77 -12.66 -1.61 -4.87
CA ARG A 77 -13.87 -1.44 -5.70
C ARG A 77 -13.56 -1.22 -7.17
N ASN A 78 -12.53 -0.42 -7.43
CA ASN A 78 -12.18 0.03 -8.77
C ASN A 78 -10.88 -0.64 -9.22
N HIS A 79 -10.75 -0.92 -10.52
CA HIS A 79 -9.54 -1.46 -11.15
C HIS A 79 -9.13 -2.90 -10.76
N ALA A 80 -9.72 -3.51 -9.73
CA ALA A 80 -9.43 -4.88 -9.30
C ALA A 80 -10.68 -5.78 -9.35
N PRO A 81 -11.06 -6.35 -10.51
CA PRO A 81 -12.28 -7.17 -10.65
C PRO A 81 -12.28 -8.43 -9.79
N ASN A 82 -11.10 -8.90 -9.37
CA ASN A 82 -10.92 -10.09 -8.53
C ASN A 82 -10.51 -9.74 -7.09
N SER A 83 -10.81 -8.54 -6.59
CA SER A 83 -10.51 -8.19 -5.20
C SER A 83 -11.34 -9.02 -4.22
N THR A 84 -10.70 -9.44 -3.13
CA THR A 84 -11.35 -10.12 -2.02
C THR A 84 -12.26 -9.13 -1.27
N MET A 85 -13.47 -9.58 -0.95
CA MET A 85 -14.37 -8.84 -0.05
C MET A 85 -14.03 -9.21 1.40
N TYR A 86 -13.45 -8.26 2.13
CA TYR A 86 -13.03 -8.43 3.52
C TYR A 86 -14.14 -8.07 4.51
N PRO A 87 -14.09 -8.58 5.77
CA PRO A 87 -15.00 -8.16 6.83
C PRO A 87 -14.99 -6.65 7.04
N SER A 88 -16.14 -6.09 7.42
CA SER A 88 -16.26 -4.66 7.68
C SER A 88 -15.37 -4.18 8.81
N GLY A 89 -15.15 -2.87 8.88
CA GLY A 89 -14.34 -2.27 9.94
C GLY A 89 -14.85 -2.67 11.33
N ILE A 90 -16.18 -2.71 11.53
CA ILE A 90 -16.76 -3.15 12.80
C ILE A 90 -16.55 -4.65 13.06
N LEU A 91 -16.68 -5.51 12.06
CA LEU A 91 -16.40 -6.95 12.22
C LEU A 91 -14.93 -7.21 12.53
N SER A 92 -14.04 -6.50 11.84
CA SER A 92 -12.59 -6.57 12.05
C SER A 92 -12.20 -6.07 13.45
N ALA A 93 -12.79 -4.96 13.91
CA ALA A 93 -12.58 -4.42 15.24
C ALA A 93 -13.10 -5.35 16.36
N SER A 94 -14.25 -6.00 16.14
CA SER A 94 -14.85 -6.95 17.09
C SER A 94 -13.97 -8.17 17.39
N THR A 95 -12.92 -8.41 16.59
CA THR A 95 -11.94 -9.47 16.87
C THR A 95 -10.97 -9.09 17.99
N TRP A 96 -10.82 -7.79 18.29
CA TRP A 96 -9.79 -7.24 19.19
C TRP A 96 -8.37 -7.73 18.88
N ASN A 97 -8.12 -8.13 17.63
CA ASN A 97 -6.89 -8.78 17.20
C ASN A 97 -6.13 -7.92 16.19
N ARG A 98 -5.10 -7.22 16.68
CA ARG A 98 -4.26 -6.33 15.87
C ARG A 98 -3.52 -7.08 14.75
N GLU A 99 -3.09 -8.31 15.01
CA GLU A 99 -2.40 -9.13 14.01
C GLU A 99 -3.34 -9.52 12.87
N LEU A 100 -4.59 -9.87 13.19
CA LEU A 100 -5.61 -10.17 12.17
C LEU A 100 -5.89 -8.96 11.27
N VAL A 101 -6.03 -7.77 11.87
CA VAL A 101 -6.26 -6.52 11.12
C VAL A 101 -5.05 -6.16 10.25
N TYR A 102 -3.82 -6.41 10.74
CA TYR A 102 -2.61 -6.23 9.94
C TYR A 102 -2.60 -7.16 8.72
N ARG A 103 -2.92 -8.44 8.91
CA ARG A 103 -3.03 -9.41 7.80
C ARG A 103 -4.10 -9.04 6.78
N LEU A 104 -5.24 -8.52 7.24
CA LEU A 104 -6.29 -7.98 6.37
C LEU A 104 -5.75 -6.80 5.54
N GLY A 105 -5.08 -5.83 6.17
CA GLY A 105 -4.48 -4.70 5.47
C GLY A 105 -3.42 -5.12 4.45
N ARG A 106 -2.63 -6.16 4.75
CA ARG A 106 -1.69 -6.77 3.80
C ARG A 106 -2.41 -7.34 2.57
N GLY A 107 -3.54 -8.02 2.78
CA GLY A 107 -4.39 -8.53 1.70
C GLY A 107 -4.96 -7.41 0.83
N LEU A 108 -5.48 -6.34 1.45
CA LEU A 108 -5.93 -5.15 0.72
C LEU A 108 -4.83 -4.54 -0.15
N GLY A 109 -3.60 -4.44 0.37
CA GLY A 109 -2.46 -3.95 -0.40
C GLY A 109 -2.08 -4.85 -1.59
N GLN A 110 -2.22 -6.17 -1.44
CA GLN A 110 -2.00 -7.12 -2.54
C GLN A 110 -3.07 -6.97 -3.63
N ASP A 111 -4.33 -6.85 -3.24
CA ASP A 111 -5.44 -6.62 -4.18
C ASP A 111 -5.29 -5.27 -4.91
N ALA A 112 -4.82 -4.22 -4.21
CA ALA A 112 -4.56 -2.92 -4.82
C ALA A 112 -3.47 -3.01 -5.88
N GLY A 113 -2.41 -3.80 -5.62
CA GLY A 113 -1.35 -4.10 -6.58
C GLY A 113 -1.87 -4.80 -7.85
N LEU A 114 -2.83 -5.72 -7.73
CA LEU A 114 -3.47 -6.37 -8.89
C LEU A 114 -4.25 -5.38 -9.77
N GLY A 115 -4.81 -4.33 -9.17
CA GLY A 115 -5.51 -3.26 -9.89
C GLY A 115 -4.60 -2.14 -10.41
N GLU A 116 -3.28 -2.29 -10.26
CA GLU A 116 -2.28 -1.24 -10.54
C GLU A 116 -2.55 0.07 -9.78
N CYS A 117 -3.24 -0.02 -8.64
CA CYS A 117 -3.48 1.07 -7.71
C CYS A 117 -2.24 1.19 -6.81
N LEU A 118 -1.23 1.91 -7.29
CA LEU A 118 0.04 2.04 -6.59
C LEU A 118 0.00 3.17 -5.55
N PHE A 119 0.23 2.80 -4.30
CA PHE A 119 0.76 3.68 -3.26
C PHE A 119 2.27 3.45 -3.21
N TYR A 120 3.08 4.44 -3.60
CA TYR A 120 4.54 4.39 -3.41
C TYR A 120 4.94 4.92 -2.03
#